data_AF-A0A9P1EGE9-F1
#
_entry.id   AF-A0A9P1EGE9-F1
#
_cell.length_a   1.000
_cell.length_b   1.000
_cell.length_c   1.000
_cell.angle_alpha   90.00
_cell.angle_beta   90.00
_cell.angle_gamma   90.00
#
_symmetry.space_group_name_H-M   'P 1'
#
loop_
_entity.id
_entity.type
_entity.pdbx_description
1 polymer ?
#
loop_
_entity_poly.entity_id
_entity_poly.type
_entity_poly.pdbx_seq_one_letter_code
_entity_poly.pdbx_strand_id
1 'polypeptide(L)'
;MPCVTKKFDEPICSYTRASSELRKAWLSLFKEKYYWRPEYESRIKKNFNKKGSEGLSRALSSARKNKQRPEWIILPIWVQLLEQWRDGKFISKCNTNKKTRTLMWAWRCTRGDLSPSQSTADDMRKSIKKQHPQKKYFC
;
A
#
# COMPACT_ATOMS: atom_id res chain seq x y z
N MET A 1 4.79 -5.49 2.22
CA MET A 1 5.68 -4.80 3.17
C MET A 1 5.66 -5.56 4.49
N PRO A 2 6.63 -6.45 4.72
CA PRO A 2 6.60 -7.38 5.87
C PRO A 2 6.73 -6.68 7.23
N CYS A 3 7.37 -5.51 7.30
CA CYS A 3 7.54 -4.77 8.55
C CYS A 3 6.21 -4.25 9.13
N VAL A 4 5.25 -3.91 8.27
CA VAL A 4 3.93 -3.39 8.70
C VAL A 4 3.06 -4.48 9.33
N THR A 5 3.21 -5.72 8.89
CA THR A 5 2.49 -6.87 9.47
C THR A 5 3.21 -7.42 10.71
N LYS A 6 4.49 -7.14 10.92
CA LYS A 6 5.25 -7.64 12.08
C LYS A 6 4.90 -6.95 13.41
N LYS A 7 4.46 -5.69 13.37
CA LYS A 7 4.06 -4.91 14.55
C LYS A 7 2.69 -4.32 14.27
N PHE A 8 1.63 -4.91 14.79
CA PHE A 8 0.27 -4.45 14.53
C PHE A 8 -0.52 -4.48 15.83
N ASP A 9 -0.20 -3.50 16.68
CA ASP A 9 -0.66 -3.45 18.07
C ASP A 9 -1.83 -2.46 18.26
N GLU A 10 -2.20 -1.72 17.20
CA GLU A 10 -3.31 -0.77 17.20
C GLU A 10 -4.47 -1.23 16.27
N PRO A 11 -5.75 -0.97 16.63
CA PRO A 11 -6.94 -1.27 15.83
C PRO A 11 -7.14 -0.25 14.70
N ILE A 12 -6.20 -0.24 13.75
CA ILE A 12 -6.16 0.76 12.68
C ILE A 12 -6.71 0.21 11.35
N CYS A 13 -7.79 0.82 10.87
CA CYS A 13 -8.38 0.48 9.57
C CYS A 13 -7.68 1.13 8.36
N SER A 14 -6.73 2.04 8.59
CA SER A 14 -5.90 2.64 7.52
C SER A 14 -4.55 3.14 8.03
N TYR A 15 -3.55 3.16 7.15
CA TYR A 15 -2.19 3.60 7.47
C TYR A 15 -2.11 5.04 8.00
N THR A 16 -2.98 5.92 7.53
CA THR A 16 -3.07 7.31 8.00
C THR A 16 -3.62 7.45 9.42
N ARG A 17 -4.35 6.43 9.92
CA ARG A 17 -4.86 6.39 11.30
C ARG A 17 -3.87 5.78 12.28
N ALA A 18 -2.77 5.20 11.80
CA ALA A 18 -1.66 4.77 12.63
C ALA A 18 -1.06 5.96 13.37
N SER A 19 -0.77 5.76 14.66
CA SER A 19 -0.01 6.75 15.44
C SER A 19 1.32 7.10 14.77
N SER A 20 1.89 8.26 15.12
CA SER A 20 3.24 8.62 14.66
C SER A 20 4.27 7.58 15.13
N GLU A 21 4.08 7.06 16.34
CA GLU A 21 5.00 6.11 16.95
C GLU A 21 4.97 4.75 16.27
N LEU A 22 3.78 4.23 15.94
CA LEU A 22 3.66 2.98 15.18
C LEU A 22 4.32 3.09 13.78
N ARG A 23 4.13 4.23 13.10
CA ARG A 23 4.78 4.49 11.80
C ARG A 23 6.31 4.60 11.92
N LYS A 24 6.82 5.22 12.99
CA LYS A 24 8.26 5.26 13.28
C LYS A 24 8.79 3.86 13.57
N ALA A 25 8.08 3.05 14.35
CA ALA A 25 8.46 1.67 14.65
C ALA A 25 8.57 0.81 13.38
N TRP A 26 7.60 0.91 12.46
CA TRP A 26 7.68 0.23 11.16
C TRP A 26 8.86 0.69 10.32
N LEU A 27 9.18 1.98 10.35
CA LEU A 27 10.33 2.52 9.64
C LEU A 27 11.65 2.05 10.28
N SER A 28 11.72 1.92 11.60
CA SER A 28 12.88 1.36 12.32
C SER A 28 13.14 -0.08 11.88
N LEU A 29 12.11 -0.94 11.91
CA LEU A 29 12.21 -2.33 11.42
C LEU A 29 12.61 -2.41 9.94
N PHE A 30 12.25 -1.39 9.15
CA PHE A 30 12.67 -1.31 7.76
C PHE A 30 14.14 -0.90 7.64
N LYS A 31 14.61 0.03 8.45
CA LYS A 31 16.02 0.45 8.53
C LYS A 31 16.95 -0.65 9.02
N GLU A 32 16.50 -1.48 9.96
CA GLU A 32 17.27 -2.66 10.41
C GLU A 32 17.57 -3.64 9.27
N LYS A 33 16.70 -3.70 8.26
CA LYS A 33 16.81 -4.65 7.15
C LYS A 33 17.45 -4.06 5.89
N TYR A 34 17.40 -2.74 5.72
CA TYR A 34 17.80 -2.08 4.48
C TYR A 34 18.66 -0.87 4.79
N TYR A 35 19.80 -0.77 4.12
CA TYR A 35 20.71 0.37 4.21
C TYR A 35 20.63 1.23 2.95
N TRP A 36 20.83 2.54 3.10
CA TRP A 36 20.88 3.49 2.01
C TRP A 36 21.70 4.72 2.38
N ARG A 37 22.12 5.50 1.37
CA ARG A 37 22.84 6.76 1.57
C ARG A 37 21.91 7.81 2.21
N PRO A 38 22.40 8.66 3.14
CA PRO A 38 21.59 9.68 3.80
C PRO A 38 20.84 10.62 2.84
N GLU A 39 21.44 10.90 1.68
CA GLU A 39 20.85 11.72 0.61
C GLU A 39 19.48 11.20 0.13
N TYR A 40 19.22 9.89 0.23
CA TYR A 40 17.97 9.27 -0.18
C TYR A 40 16.95 9.09 0.94
N GLU A 41 17.27 9.45 2.19
CA GLU A 41 16.42 9.24 3.36
C GLU A 41 15.00 9.78 3.16
N SER A 42 14.88 11.02 2.67
CA SER A 42 13.58 11.67 2.43
C SER A 42 12.76 10.93 1.37
N ARG A 43 13.40 10.53 0.26
CA ARG A 43 12.75 9.79 -0.83
C ARG A 43 12.31 8.40 -0.37
N ILE A 44 13.16 7.72 0.38
CA ILE A 44 12.89 6.38 0.91
C ILE A 44 11.76 6.43 1.93
N LYS A 45 11.74 7.40 2.84
CA LYS A 45 10.64 7.60 3.79
C LYS A 45 9.30 7.85 3.08
N LYS A 46 9.29 8.68 2.02
CA LYS A 46 8.08 8.90 1.21
C LYS A 46 7.61 7.61 0.54
N ASN A 47 8.52 6.88 -0.11
CA ASN A 47 8.22 5.60 -0.76
C ASN A 47 7.74 4.54 0.25
N PHE A 48 8.38 4.49 1.41
CA PHE A 48 8.01 3.60 2.51
C PHE A 48 6.58 3.85 2.95
N ASN A 49 6.20 5.10 3.22
CA ASN A 49 4.84 5.46 3.62
C ASN A 49 3.81 5.07 2.55
N LYS A 50 4.11 5.33 1.27
CA LYS A 50 3.23 4.95 0.16
C LYS A 50 3.04 3.43 0.09
N LYS A 51 4.13 2.67 0.07
CA LYS A 51 4.11 1.20 -0.05
C LYS A 51 3.58 0.52 1.21
N GLY A 52 3.82 1.10 2.39
CA GLY A 52 3.25 0.67 3.66
C GLY A 52 1.74 0.83 3.67
N SER A 53 1.25 1.99 3.22
CA SER A 53 -0.19 2.25 3.07
C SER A 53 -0.86 1.29 2.09
N GLU A 54 -0.29 1.12 0.90
CA GLU A 54 -0.79 0.16 -0.08
C GLU A 54 -0.77 -1.28 0.45
N GLY A 55 0.33 -1.67 1.10
CA GLY A 55 0.50 -3.01 1.65
C GLY A 55 -0.50 -3.33 2.75
N LEU A 56 -0.67 -2.43 3.71
CA LEU A 56 -1.63 -2.58 4.79
C LEU A 56 -3.07 -2.63 4.26
N SER A 57 -3.41 -1.73 3.35
CA SER A 57 -4.74 -1.69 2.73
C SER A 57 -5.07 -2.97 1.99
N ARG A 58 -4.12 -3.52 1.22
CA ARG A 58 -4.27 -4.82 0.55
C ARG A 58 -4.46 -5.96 1.55
N ALA A 59 -3.61 -6.03 2.58
CA ALA A 59 -3.66 -7.09 3.59
C ALA A 59 -4.99 -7.09 4.37
N LEU A 60 -5.41 -5.92 4.88
CA LEU A 60 -6.69 -5.76 5.57
C LEU A 60 -7.89 -6.02 4.64
N SER A 61 -7.82 -5.59 3.39
CA SER A 61 -8.88 -5.86 2.41
C SER A 61 -9.01 -7.35 2.11
N SER A 62 -7.90 -8.09 2.05
CA SER A 62 -7.90 -9.54 1.88
C SER A 62 -8.53 -10.23 3.08
N ALA A 63 -8.09 -9.87 4.30
CA ALA A 63 -8.64 -10.40 5.55
C ALA A 63 -10.15 -10.18 5.64
N ARG A 64 -10.62 -8.96 5.33
CA ARG A 64 -12.04 -8.61 5.34
C ARG A 64 -12.86 -9.42 4.32
N LYS A 65 -12.34 -9.58 3.10
CA LYS A 65 -13.03 -10.35 2.04
C LYS A 65 -13.19 -11.82 2.41
N ASN A 66 -12.13 -12.42 2.96
CA ASN A 66 -12.12 -13.82 3.34
C ASN A 66 -12.78 -14.08 4.71
N LYS A 67 -13.16 -13.01 5.44
CA LYS A 67 -13.70 -13.06 6.81
C LYS A 67 -12.82 -13.86 7.78
N GLN A 68 -11.53 -13.95 7.49
CA GLN A 68 -10.57 -14.75 8.24
C GLN A 68 -9.56 -13.82 8.92
N ARG A 69 -9.34 -14.06 10.22
CA ARG A 69 -8.32 -13.34 10.98
C ARG A 69 -6.93 -13.80 10.51
N PRO A 70 -6.06 -12.89 10.05
CA PRO A 70 -4.67 -13.22 9.77
C PRO A 70 -3.89 -13.50 11.05
N GLU A 71 -2.88 -14.36 10.99
CA GLU A 71 -2.03 -14.72 12.14
C GLU A 71 -1.35 -13.51 12.79
N TRP A 72 -1.01 -12.50 11.99
CA TRP A 72 -0.34 -11.27 12.45
C TRP A 72 -1.27 -10.26 13.15
N ILE A 73 -2.58 -10.52 13.24
CA ILE A 73 -3.51 -9.70 14.01
C ILE A 73 -3.97 -10.48 15.24
N ILE A 74 -3.72 -9.95 16.43
CA ILE A 74 -4.23 -10.55 17.67
C ILE A 74 -5.76 -10.42 17.77
N LEU A 75 -6.40 -11.36 18.47
CA LEU A 75 -7.86 -11.47 18.52
C LEU A 75 -8.57 -10.19 19.01
N PRO A 76 -8.11 -9.48 20.06
CA PRO A 76 -8.78 -8.27 20.52
C PRO A 76 -8.81 -7.16 19.46
N ILE A 77 -7.71 -6.99 18.73
CA ILE A 77 -7.59 -6.01 17.64
C ILE A 77 -8.49 -6.40 16.46
N TRP A 78 -8.55 -7.69 16.15
CA TRP A 78 -9.41 -8.20 15.09
C TRP A 78 -10.89 -7.90 15.35
N VAL A 79 -11.38 -8.10 16.58
CA VAL A 79 -12.77 -7.80 16.96
C VAL A 79 -13.06 -6.30 16.76
N GLN A 80 -12.18 -5.42 17.23
CA GLN A 80 -12.33 -3.97 17.03
C GLN A 80 -12.31 -3.57 15.55
N LEU A 81 -11.49 -4.22 14.72
CA LEU A 81 -11.48 -4.00 13.28
C LEU A 81 -12.81 -4.41 12.63
N LEU A 82 -13.41 -5.52 13.06
CA LEU A 82 -14.72 -5.96 12.57
C LEU A 82 -15.81 -4.94 12.92
N GLU A 83 -15.80 -4.41 14.14
CA GLU A 83 -16.73 -3.34 14.56
C GLU A 83 -16.56 -2.08 13.71
N GLN A 84 -15.32 -1.62 13.52
CA GLN A 84 -15.02 -0.47 12.65
C GLN A 84 -15.46 -0.70 11.21
N TRP A 85 -15.40 -1.93 10.70
CA TRP A 85 -15.83 -2.24 9.34
C TRP A 85 -17.35 -2.32 9.19
N ARG A 86 -18.08 -2.56 10.28
CA ARG A 86 -19.56 -2.53 10.32
C ARG A 86 -20.10 -1.11 10.46
N ASP A 87 -19.29 -0.16 10.92
CA ASP A 87 -19.67 1.25 11.01
C ASP A 87 -20.14 1.80 9.64
N GLY A 88 -21.34 2.40 9.64
CA GLY A 88 -21.94 2.99 8.45
C GLY A 88 -21.07 4.08 7.81
N LYS A 89 -20.30 4.84 8.61
CA LYS A 89 -19.36 5.85 8.09
C LYS A 89 -18.26 5.20 7.25
N PHE A 90 -17.73 4.07 7.71
CA PHE A 90 -16.70 3.34 6.99
C PHE A 90 -17.24 2.70 5.70
N ILE A 91 -18.45 2.14 5.75
CA ILE A 91 -19.13 1.57 4.57
C ILE A 91 -19.38 2.67 3.53
N SER A 92 -19.92 3.81 3.94
CA SER A 92 -20.17 4.96 3.07
C SER A 92 -18.88 5.43 2.38
N LYS A 93 -17.79 5.61 3.15
CA LYS A 93 -16.47 5.97 2.60
C LYS A 93 -15.96 4.94 1.59
N CYS A 94 -16.12 3.64 1.87
CA CYS A 94 -15.75 2.59 0.93
C CYS A 94 -16.55 2.67 -0.38
N ASN A 95 -17.85 2.95 -0.29
CA ASN A 95 -18.72 3.06 -1.45
C ASN A 95 -18.40 4.29 -2.30
N THR A 96 -18.15 5.45 -1.68
CA THR A 96 -17.67 6.64 -2.38
C THR A 96 -16.35 6.37 -3.12
N ASN A 97 -15.37 5.76 -2.44
CA ASN A 97 -14.09 5.41 -3.07
C ASN A 97 -14.24 4.42 -4.24
N LYS A 98 -15.18 3.47 -4.15
CA LYS A 98 -15.52 2.58 -5.27
C LYS A 98 -16.10 3.38 -6.43
N LYS A 99 -17.09 4.25 -6.20
CA LYS A 99 -17.70 5.10 -7.23
C LYS A 99 -16.66 5.99 -7.93
N THR A 100 -15.78 6.65 -7.17
CA THR A 100 -14.71 7.48 -7.74
C THR A 100 -13.76 6.67 -8.62
N ARG A 101 -13.37 5.47 -8.19
CA ARG A 101 -12.56 4.55 -9.03
C ARG A 101 -13.31 4.11 -10.27
N THR A 102 -14.62 3.89 -10.15
CA THR A 102 -15.49 3.53 -11.27
C THR A 102 -15.52 4.63 -12.32
N LEU A 103 -15.81 5.85 -11.88
CA LEU A 103 -15.81 7.02 -12.74
C LEU A 103 -14.44 7.25 -13.37
N MET A 104 -13.35 7.16 -12.60
CA MET A 104 -12.01 7.34 -13.14
C MET A 104 -11.63 6.30 -14.20
N TRP A 105 -12.05 5.03 -14.07
CA TRP A 105 -11.83 4.06 -15.15
C TRP A 105 -12.68 4.40 -16.37
N ALA A 106 -13.95 4.81 -16.18
CA ALA A 106 -14.84 5.17 -17.27
C ALA A 106 -14.27 6.35 -18.06
N TRP A 107 -13.87 7.42 -17.36
CA TRP A 107 -13.16 8.57 -17.93
C TRP A 107 -11.86 8.20 -18.64
N ARG A 108 -11.14 7.19 -18.19
CA ARG A 108 -9.92 6.69 -18.86
C ARG A 108 -10.25 5.92 -20.14
N CYS A 109 -11.36 5.19 -20.16
CA CYS A 109 -11.82 4.42 -21.32
C CYS A 109 -12.49 5.29 -22.39
N THR A 110 -13.00 6.48 -22.04
CA THR A 110 -13.77 7.36 -22.94
C THR A 110 -13.03 8.64 -23.37
N ARG A 111 -11.70 8.74 -23.21
CA ARG A 111 -10.96 9.94 -23.65
C ARG A 111 -11.08 10.10 -25.18
N GLY A 112 -11.84 11.12 -25.59
CA GLY A 112 -12.27 11.40 -26.96
C GLY A 112 -11.29 11.04 -28.07
N ASP A 113 -11.87 10.42 -29.09
CA ASP A 113 -11.35 9.97 -30.39
C ASP A 113 -9.97 10.51 -30.85
N LEU A 114 -9.08 9.58 -31.24
CA LEU A 114 -7.83 9.65 -32.03
C LEU A 114 -6.59 9.00 -31.34
N SER A 115 -5.95 8.08 -32.07
CA SER A 115 -4.81 7.20 -31.68
C SER A 115 -3.52 7.94 -31.30
N PRO A 116 -2.75 7.41 -30.32
CA PRO A 116 -1.28 7.45 -30.43
C PRO A 116 -0.58 6.13 -30.06
N SER A 117 0.45 5.79 -30.84
CA SER A 117 1.22 4.53 -30.87
C SER A 117 2.03 4.21 -29.61
N GLN A 118 2.19 2.91 -29.33
CA GLN A 118 2.68 2.31 -28.07
C GLN A 118 4.23 2.22 -27.89
N SER A 119 5.07 2.88 -28.68
CA SER A 119 6.47 2.41 -28.80
C SER A 119 7.48 2.85 -27.72
N THR A 120 7.21 3.80 -26.83
CA THR A 120 8.30 4.42 -26.03
C THR A 120 8.53 3.83 -24.63
N ALA A 121 7.53 3.15 -24.04
CA ALA A 121 7.61 2.67 -22.65
C ALA A 121 8.32 1.31 -22.50
N ASP A 122 8.21 0.44 -23.51
CA ASP A 122 8.82 -0.89 -23.49
C ASP A 122 10.32 -0.86 -23.80
N ASP A 123 10.79 0.13 -24.57
CA ASP A 123 12.22 0.28 -24.91
C ASP A 123 13.07 0.74 -23.72
N MET A 124 12.54 1.58 -22.83
CA MET A 124 13.23 1.96 -21.58
C MET A 124 13.41 0.77 -20.64
N ARG A 125 12.47 -0.19 -20.64
CA ARG A 125 12.47 -1.34 -19.73
C ARG A 125 13.46 -2.43 -20.14
N LYS A 126 13.76 -2.55 -21.44
CA LYS A 126 14.71 -3.54 -21.98
C LYS A 126 16.17 -3.13 -21.77
N SER A 127 16.50 -1.83 -21.84
CA SER A 127 17.87 -1.33 -21.63
C SER A 127 18.37 -1.49 -20.19
N ILE A 128 17.49 -1.33 -19.20
CA ILE A 128 17.85 -1.43 -17.77
C ILE A 128 18.12 -2.88 -17.34
N LYS A 129 17.41 -3.86 -17.92
CA LYS A 129 17.64 -5.28 -17.66
C LYS A 129 18.96 -5.81 -18.22
N LYS A 130 19.52 -5.16 -19.25
CA LYS A 130 20.76 -5.56 -19.91
C LYS A 130 22.02 -5.20 -19.11
N GLN A 131 21.96 -4.20 -18.23
CA GLN A 131 23.15 -3.69 -17.55
C GLN A 131 23.50 -4.38 -16.21
N HIS A 132 22.54 -4.88 -15.41
CA HIS A 132 22.87 -5.45 -14.09
C HIS A 132 21.93 -6.60 -13.63
N PRO A 133 22.24 -7.87 -13.98
CA PRO A 133 21.33 -9.00 -13.76
C PRO A 133 21.24 -9.55 -12.32
N GLN A 134 22.01 -9.04 -11.34
CA GLN A 134 22.22 -9.73 -10.04
C GLN A 134 21.81 -8.97 -8.76
N LYS A 135 21.00 -7.90 -8.81
CA LYS A 135 20.60 -7.16 -7.58
C LYS A 135 19.10 -6.88 -7.51
N LYS A 136 18.45 -7.26 -6.40
CA LYS A 136 17.05 -6.92 -6.08
C LYS A 136 16.99 -5.52 -5.46
N TYR A 137 16.76 -4.51 -6.30
CA TYR A 137 16.51 -3.14 -5.86
C TYR A 137 15.03 -2.90 -5.56
N PHE A 138 14.75 -2.11 -4.52
CA PHE A 138 13.40 -1.71 -4.16
C PHE A 138 12.98 -0.46 -4.98
N CYS A 139 11.99 -0.62 -5.87
CA CYS A 139 11.32 0.47 -6.59
C CYS A 139 10.11 1.05 -5.82
#